data_AF-A0A8C7DVF2-F1
#
_entry.id   AF-A0A8C7DVF2-F1
#
_cell.length_a   1.000
_cell.length_b   1.000
_cell.length_c   1.000
_cell.angle_alpha   90.00
_cell.angle_beta   90.00
_cell.angle_gamma   90.00
#
_symmetry.space_group_name_H-M   'P 1'
#
loop_
_entity.id
_entity.type
_entity.pdbx_description
1 polymer ?
#
loop_
_entity_poly.entity_id
_entity_poly.type
_entity_poly.pdbx_seq_one_letter_code
_entity_poly.pdbx_strand_id
1 'polypeptide(L)'
;LGSMLLLWGFLSLAASFLLPATGEVVTNFKPCKEFFLDGNPPDLKPMNPARICQRYNNRYRFATMYDKTRRIPLYSAYRYNPTGGDRQLDWMIEPQVRGVPILKLNIHKLEATLKEQSVVRK
;
A
#
# COMPACT_ATOMS: atom_id res chain seq x y z
N LEU A 1 35.03 14.80 17.56
CA LEU A 1 33.61 14.76 17.99
C LEU A 1 32.63 15.20 16.89
N GLY A 2 32.84 16.33 16.20
CA GLY A 2 31.87 16.85 15.21
C GLY A 2 31.58 15.95 14.00
N SER A 3 32.58 15.24 13.46
CA SER A 3 32.39 14.28 12.36
C SER A 3 31.51 13.09 12.74
N MET A 4 31.55 12.66 14.01
CA MET A 4 30.79 11.52 14.53
C MET A 4 29.31 11.86 14.67
N LEU A 5 28.98 13.12 15.00
CA LEU A 5 27.61 13.63 15.06
C LEU A 5 26.98 13.78 13.66
N LEU A 6 27.78 14.18 12.67
CA LEU A 6 27.33 14.26 11.27
C LEU A 6 27.01 12.88 10.70
N LEU A 7 27.92 11.91 10.87
CA LEU A 7 27.71 10.52 10.44
C LEU A 7 26.46 9.90 11.09
N TRP A 8 26.22 10.18 12.37
CA TRP A 8 25.04 9.68 13.07
C TRP A 8 23.75 10.34 12.60
N GLY A 9 23.80 11.64 12.28
CA GLY A 9 22.70 12.37 11.65
C GLY A 9 22.34 11.82 10.27
N PHE A 10 23.33 11.54 9.42
CA PHE A 10 23.12 10.93 8.10
C PHE A 10 22.57 9.50 8.21
N LEU A 11 23.06 8.70 9.16
CA LEU A 11 22.59 7.34 9.39
C LEU A 11 21.14 7.30 9.90
N SER A 12 20.76 8.24 10.76
CA SER A 12 19.39 8.38 11.28
C SER A 12 18.40 8.84 10.20
N LEU A 13 18.83 9.76 9.32
CA LEU A 13 18.02 10.21 8.19
C LEU A 13 17.78 9.10 7.16
N ALA A 14 18.78 8.23 6.95
CA ALA A 14 18.67 7.06 6.08
C ALA A 14 17.69 6.00 6.62
N ALA A 15 17.60 5.82 7.94
CA ALA A 15 16.69 4.85 8.56
C ALA A 15 15.20 5.22 8.38
N SER A 16 14.90 6.51 8.19
CA SER A 16 13.53 7.00 7.93
C SER A 16 12.96 6.54 6.57
N PHE A 17 13.79 6.01 5.67
CA PHE A 17 13.36 5.45 4.38
C PHE A 17 12.83 4.01 4.46
N LEU A 18 12.86 3.37 5.62
CA LEU A 18 12.30 2.04 5.82
C LEU A 18 10.77 2.12 5.93
N LEU A 19 10.10 2.29 4.79
CA LEU A 19 8.64 2.22 4.73
C LEU A 19 8.20 0.81 5.14
N PRO A 20 7.28 0.67 6.11
CA PRO A 20 6.77 -0.64 6.49
C PRO A 20 5.93 -1.25 5.38
N ALA A 21 5.31 -0.42 4.53
CA ALA A 21 4.50 -0.85 3.39
C ALA A 21 5.21 -0.54 2.06
N THR A 22 5.17 -1.49 1.11
CA THR A 22 5.65 -1.30 -0.27
C THR A 22 4.78 -2.11 -1.24
N GLY A 23 4.68 -1.70 -2.50
CA GLY A 23 4.01 -2.47 -3.55
C GLY A 23 5.00 -2.92 -4.62
N GLU A 24 5.04 -4.22 -4.91
CA GLU A 24 5.88 -4.79 -5.96
C GLU A 24 5.04 -5.05 -7.22
N VAL A 25 5.40 -4.43 -8.34
CA VAL A 25 4.79 -4.72 -9.64
C VAL A 25 5.43 -5.98 -10.20
N VAL A 26 4.65 -7.04 -10.29
CA VAL A 26 5.11 -8.38 -10.69
C VAL A 26 4.65 -8.72 -12.11
N THR A 27 5.39 -9.59 -12.80
CA THR A 27 4.99 -10.07 -14.13
C THR A 27 3.80 -11.01 -14.05
N ASN A 28 3.70 -11.79 -12.97
CA ASN A 28 2.60 -12.69 -12.65
C ASN A 28 2.44 -12.79 -11.12
N PHE A 29 1.30 -13.31 -10.66
CA PHE A 29 0.98 -13.38 -9.23
C PHE A 29 1.69 -14.50 -8.47
N LYS A 30 2.67 -15.23 -9.05
CA LYS A 30 3.36 -16.34 -8.35
C LYS A 30 3.86 -15.98 -6.94
N PRO A 31 4.46 -14.79 -6.69
CA PRO A 31 4.98 -14.45 -5.35
C PRO A 31 3.90 -14.28 -4.28
N CYS A 32 2.68 -13.94 -4.68
CA CYS A 32 1.57 -13.65 -3.78
C CYS A 32 0.30 -14.45 -4.16
N LYS A 33 0.46 -15.63 -4.77
CA LYS A 33 -0.66 -16.43 -5.28
C LYS A 33 -1.57 -16.95 -4.17
N GLU A 34 -1.02 -17.14 -2.97
CA GLU A 34 -1.71 -17.68 -1.79
C GLU A 34 -2.87 -16.81 -1.27
N PHE A 35 -2.96 -15.56 -1.73
CA PHE A 35 -4.07 -14.67 -1.38
C PHE A 35 -5.30 -14.87 -2.27
N PHE A 36 -5.15 -15.48 -3.45
CA PHE A 36 -6.27 -15.83 -4.30
C PHE A 36 -6.95 -17.11 -3.81
N LEU A 37 -8.27 -17.18 -3.99
CA LEU A 37 -9.04 -18.40 -3.75
C LEU A 37 -8.47 -19.52 -4.62
N ASP A 38 -8.07 -20.62 -4.00
CA ASP A 38 -7.41 -21.78 -4.63
C ASP A 38 -6.16 -21.42 -5.46
N GLY A 39 -5.53 -20.27 -5.16
CA GLY A 39 -4.38 -19.77 -5.91
C GLY A 39 -4.71 -19.20 -7.29
N ASN A 40 -5.98 -19.03 -7.63
CA ASN A 40 -6.45 -18.64 -8.95
C ASN A 40 -6.92 -17.19 -8.99
N PRO A 41 -6.18 -16.28 -9.65
CA PRO A 41 -6.66 -14.92 -9.89
C PRO A 41 -7.86 -14.93 -10.85
N PRO A 42 -8.83 -14.02 -10.69
CA PRO A 42 -9.98 -13.95 -11.59
C PRO A 42 -9.55 -13.55 -13.01
N ASP A 43 -10.27 -14.07 -14.02
CA ASP A 43 -10.06 -13.70 -15.42
C ASP A 43 -10.65 -12.32 -15.72
N LEU A 44 -9.90 -11.29 -15.32
CA LEU A 44 -10.18 -9.89 -15.64
C LEU A 44 -9.25 -9.43 -16.75
N LYS A 45 -9.77 -8.58 -17.65
CA LYS A 45 -9.04 -8.02 -18.81
C LYS A 45 -8.93 -6.49 -18.69
N PRO A 46 -8.00 -5.96 -17.88
CA PRO A 46 -7.76 -4.52 -17.81
C PRO A 46 -7.16 -4.03 -19.13
N MET A 47 -7.44 -2.78 -19.50
CA MET A 47 -6.85 -2.19 -20.71
C MET A 47 -5.34 -1.99 -20.57
N ASN A 48 -4.87 -1.65 -19.36
CA ASN A 48 -3.44 -1.51 -19.05
C ASN A 48 -3.14 -2.12 -17.67
N PRO A 49 -2.94 -3.45 -17.59
CA PRO A 49 -2.82 -4.17 -16.33
C PRO A 49 -1.51 -3.84 -15.60
N ALA A 50 -1.60 -3.75 -14.28
CA ALA A 50 -0.50 -3.94 -13.35
C ALA A 50 -0.90 -5.00 -12.33
N ARG A 51 -0.05 -6.00 -12.14
CA ARG A 51 -0.21 -7.02 -11.09
C ARG A 51 0.68 -6.62 -9.93
N ILE A 52 0.10 -6.42 -8.76
CA ILE A 52 0.80 -5.85 -7.61
C ILE A 52 0.75 -6.85 -6.47
N CYS A 53 1.90 -7.23 -5.93
CA CYS A 53 2.01 -7.94 -4.67
C CYS A 53 2.38 -6.92 -3.58
N GLN A 54 1.49 -6.69 -2.63
CA GLN A 54 1.65 -5.65 -1.62
C GLN A 54 2.31 -6.23 -0.36
N ARG A 55 3.34 -5.55 0.13
CA ARG A 55 4.09 -5.91 1.32
C ARG A 55 3.76 -4.97 2.48
N TYR A 56 3.65 -5.54 3.66
CA TYR A 56 3.65 -4.82 4.93
C TYR A 56 4.54 -5.55 5.93
N ASN A 57 5.43 -4.82 6.60
CA ASN A 57 6.50 -5.34 7.44
C ASN A 57 7.30 -6.45 6.73
N ASN A 58 7.70 -6.15 5.48
CA ASN A 58 8.47 -7.03 4.61
C ASN A 58 7.82 -8.41 4.30
N ARG A 59 6.51 -8.53 4.48
CA ARG A 59 5.74 -9.74 4.13
C ARG A 59 4.61 -9.39 3.18
N TYR A 60 4.34 -10.24 2.20
CA TYR A 60 3.15 -10.06 1.36
C TYR A 60 1.89 -10.18 2.21
N ARG A 61 0.90 -9.33 1.93
CA ARG A 61 -0.39 -9.30 2.62
C ARG A 61 -1.59 -9.32 1.67
N PHE A 62 -1.39 -8.81 0.46
CA PHE A 62 -2.44 -8.64 -0.53
C PHE A 62 -1.88 -8.87 -1.93
N ALA A 63 -2.76 -9.28 -2.84
CA ALA A 63 -2.52 -9.33 -4.27
C ALA A 63 -3.58 -8.50 -5.00
N THR A 64 -3.16 -7.58 -5.87
CA THR A 64 -4.05 -6.60 -6.49
C THR A 64 -3.86 -6.54 -8.01
N MET A 65 -4.97 -6.63 -8.75
CA MET A 65 -5.05 -6.35 -10.17
C MET A 65 -5.46 -4.88 -10.36
N TYR A 66 -4.59 -4.09 -10.97
CA TYR A 66 -4.77 -2.64 -11.13
C TYR A 66 -4.86 -2.27 -12.61
N ASP A 67 -5.78 -1.38 -12.96
CA ASP A 67 -5.89 -0.79 -14.29
C ASP A 67 -5.20 0.58 -14.28
N LYS A 68 -4.01 0.67 -14.88
CA LYS A 68 -3.23 1.91 -14.92
C LYS A 68 -3.88 3.01 -15.74
N THR A 69 -4.72 2.68 -16.72
CA THR A 69 -5.39 3.71 -17.53
C THR A 69 -6.50 4.37 -16.74
N ARG A 70 -7.33 3.56 -16.08
CA ARG A 70 -8.42 4.07 -15.22
C ARG A 70 -7.93 4.51 -13.83
N ARG A 71 -6.70 4.14 -13.46
CA ARG A 71 -6.10 4.39 -12.15
C ARG A 71 -6.93 3.80 -10.99
N ILE A 72 -7.50 2.62 -11.19
CA ILE A 72 -8.32 1.92 -10.19
C ILE A 72 -7.85 0.48 -9.98
N PRO A 73 -7.90 -0.03 -8.74
CA PRO A 73 -7.81 -1.48 -8.51
C PRO A 73 -9.11 -2.13 -9.01
N LEU A 74 -8.99 -3.11 -9.90
CA LEU A 74 -10.15 -3.89 -10.37
C LEU A 74 -10.49 -5.03 -9.42
N TYR A 75 -9.49 -5.58 -8.76
CA TYR A 75 -9.65 -6.70 -7.85
C TYR A 75 -8.48 -6.76 -6.86
N SER A 76 -8.77 -7.04 -5.60
CA SER A 76 -7.77 -7.26 -4.56
C SER A 76 -8.12 -8.52 -3.76
N ALA A 77 -7.12 -9.30 -3.39
CA ALA A 77 -7.27 -10.56 -2.66
C ALA A 77 -6.38 -10.58 -1.41
N TYR A 78 -6.90 -11.17 -0.33
CA TYR A 78 -6.20 -11.35 0.94
C TYR A 78 -6.75 -12.56 1.69
N ARG A 79 -5.97 -13.08 2.64
CA ARG A 79 -6.43 -14.15 3.53
C ARG A 79 -7.09 -13.53 4.74
N TYR A 80 -8.39 -13.80 4.90
CA TYR A 80 -9.12 -13.46 6.12
C TYR A 80 -8.69 -14.40 7.25
N ASN A 81 -8.41 -13.82 8.42
CA ASN A 81 -8.17 -14.58 9.64
C ASN A 81 -9.30 -14.32 10.65
N PRO A 82 -10.16 -15.30 10.96
CA PRO A 82 -11.29 -15.11 11.85
C PRO A 82 -10.89 -14.85 13.31
N THR A 83 -9.65 -15.17 13.71
CA THR A 83 -9.13 -14.90 15.06
C THR A 83 -8.45 -13.53 15.18
N GLY A 84 -8.47 -12.70 14.14
CA GLY A 84 -7.60 -11.53 14.02
C GLY A 84 -8.12 -10.26 14.67
N GLY A 85 -7.41 -9.82 15.71
CA GLY A 85 -7.06 -8.44 16.14
C GLY A 85 -8.05 -7.28 16.00
N ASP A 86 -7.99 -6.33 16.94
CA ASP A 86 -8.72 -5.08 16.83
C ASP A 86 -8.33 -4.30 15.57
N ARG A 87 -9.34 -3.69 14.94
CA ARG A 87 -9.15 -2.80 13.79
C ARG A 87 -8.29 -1.63 14.24
N GLN A 88 -7.11 -1.48 13.65
CA GLN A 88 -6.33 -0.26 13.80
C GLN A 88 -7.11 0.92 13.22
N LEU A 89 -7.27 1.99 14.00
CA LEU A 89 -7.95 3.22 13.57
C LEU A 89 -7.07 4.10 12.67
N ASP A 90 -5.76 3.83 12.66
CA ASP A 90 -4.80 4.50 11.80
C ASP A 90 -5.01 4.06 10.34
N TRP A 91 -5.63 4.94 9.56
CA TRP A 91 -5.68 4.80 8.11
C TRP A 91 -4.28 4.94 7.51
N MET A 92 -3.91 3.97 6.68
CA MET A 92 -2.68 4.01 5.89
C MET A 92 -3.05 4.18 4.42
N ILE A 93 -2.39 5.12 3.75
CA ILE A 93 -2.41 5.18 2.29
C ILE A 93 -1.50 4.07 1.79
N GLU A 94 -2.00 3.28 0.86
CA GLU A 94 -1.18 2.31 0.14
C GLU A 94 -0.04 3.07 -0.56
N PRO A 95 1.23 2.74 -0.28
CA PRO A 95 2.37 3.37 -0.92
C PRO A 95 2.30 3.07 -2.41
N GLN A 96 1.95 4.10 -3.18
CA GLN A 96 1.97 4.02 -4.62
C GLN A 96 3.42 3.80 -5.06
N VAL A 97 3.61 3.04 -6.14
CA VAL A 97 4.90 2.55 -6.70
C VAL A 97 5.86 3.70 -7.14
N ARG A 98 5.56 4.96 -6.82
CA ARG A 98 6.50 6.09 -6.97
C ARG A 98 6.49 6.93 -5.71
N GLY A 99 7.45 6.68 -4.81
CA GLY A 99 8.15 7.67 -4.01
C GLY A 99 7.39 8.81 -3.32
N VAL A 100 6.06 8.73 -3.14
CA VAL A 100 5.33 9.71 -2.33
C VAL A 100 5.53 9.30 -0.88
N PRO A 101 6.09 10.17 -0.02
CA PRO A 101 6.13 9.90 1.41
C PRO A 101 4.71 9.61 1.87
N ILE A 102 4.48 8.46 2.50
CA ILE A 102 3.24 8.23 3.26
C ILE A 102 3.31 9.22 4.41
N LEU A 103 2.76 10.41 4.19
CA LEU A 103 2.35 11.26 5.29
C LEU A 103 1.40 10.40 6.12
N LYS A 104 1.78 10.12 7.37
CA LYS A 104 0.79 9.79 8.39
C LYS A 104 -0.15 10.98 8.46
N LEU A 105 -1.15 10.97 7.60
CA LEU A 105 -2.15 12.00 7.55
C LEU A 105 -2.92 11.87 8.86
N ASN A 106 -2.87 12.91 9.67
CA ASN A 106 -3.67 12.99 10.88
C ASN A 106 -5.14 13.02 10.43
N ILE A 107 -5.81 11.88 10.54
CA ILE A 107 -7.12 11.59 9.92
C ILE A 107 -8.18 12.61 10.31
N HIS A 108 -8.12 13.16 11.52
CA HIS A 108 -9.02 14.21 11.99
C HIS A 108 -9.01 15.49 11.14
N LYS A 109 -7.89 15.78 10.44
CA LYS A 109 -7.82 16.94 9.54
C LYS A 109 -8.31 16.60 8.13
N LEU A 110 -8.16 15.36 7.67
CA LEU A 110 -8.66 14.91 6.36
C LEU A 110 -10.17 14.72 6.34
N GLU A 111 -10.78 14.26 7.44
CA GLU A 111 -12.24 14.11 7.51
C GLU A 111 -12.97 15.44 7.32
N ALA A 112 -12.39 16.55 7.79
CA ALA A 112 -12.90 17.89 7.53
C ALA A 112 -12.77 18.27 6.04
N THR A 113 -11.64 17.97 5.41
CA THR A 113 -11.41 18.29 3.98
C THR A 113 -12.22 17.41 3.03
N LEU A 114 -12.44 16.14 3.38
CA LEU A 114 -13.26 15.21 2.60
C LEU A 114 -14.76 15.45 2.77
N LYS A 115 -15.21 15.90 3.96
CA LYS A 115 -16.60 16.38 4.13
C LYS A 115 -16.86 17.58 3.23
N GLU A 116 -15.93 18.54 3.18
CA GLU A 116 -16.00 19.70 2.27
C GLU A 116 -16.10 19.25 0.79
N GLN A 117 -15.34 18.21 0.40
CA GLN A 117 -15.33 17.70 -0.98
C GLN A 117 -16.50 16.76 -1.31
N SER A 118 -17.13 16.12 -0.33
CA SER A 118 -18.31 15.25 -0.52
C SER A 118 -19.61 16.03 -0.81
N VAL A 119 -19.63 17.33 -0.50
CA VAL A 119 -20.69 18.25 -0.94
C VAL A 119 -20.57 18.55 -2.46
N VAL A 120 -19.40 18.28 -3.07
CA VAL A 120 -19.16 18.45 -4.51
C VAL A 120 -18.83 17.09 -5.16
N ARG A 121 -19.69 16.09 -4.96
CA ARG A 121 -20.02 15.07 -5.96
C ARG A 121 -21.09 14.13 -5.42
N LYS A 122 -22.33 14.43 -5.81
CA LYS A 122 -23.39 13.44 -5.99
C LYS A 122 -23.63 13.30 -7.49
#